data_AF-A0A2N9MXA8-F1
#
_entry.id   AF-A0A2N9MXA8-F1
#
_cell.length_a   1.000
_cell.length_b   1.000
_cell.length_c   1.000
_cell.angle_alpha   90.00
_cell.angle_beta   90.00
_cell.angle_gamma   90.00
#
_symmetry.space_group_name_H-M   'P 1'
#
loop_
_entity.id
_entity.type
_entity.pdbx_description
1 polymer ?
#
loop_
_entity_poly.entity_id
_entity_poly.type
_entity_poly.pdbx_seq_one_letter_code
_entity_poly.pdbx_strand_id
1 'polypeptide(L)' 'MANTKKLSKDERKKTKRASRKKIKAEKPKKPRDYARGSKKRKVKKLARGQAKR' A
#
# COMPACT_ATOMS: atom_id res chain seq x y z
N MET A 1 10.83 -5.95 -11.93
CA MET A 1 9.73 -5.19 -12.58
C MET A 1 10.34 -4.40 -13.71
N ALA A 2 9.86 -4.55 -14.95
CA ALA A 2 10.37 -3.79 -16.09
C ALA A 2 10.52 -2.29 -15.73
N ASN A 3 11.63 -1.66 -16.13
CA ASN A 3 11.95 -0.29 -15.77
C ASN A 3 10.94 0.69 -16.40
N THR A 4 9.89 1.04 -15.65
CA THR A 4 8.82 1.96 -16.10
C THR A 4 9.26 3.44 -16.24
N LYS A 5 10.56 3.74 -16.09
CA LYS A 5 11.12 5.10 -16.16
C LYS A 5 10.90 5.75 -17.53
N LYS A 6 10.91 4.94 -18.61
CA LYS A 6 10.69 5.39 -20.00
C LYS A 6 9.21 5.45 -20.41
N LEU A 7 8.29 4.97 -19.57
CA LEU A 7 6.85 4.94 -19.89
C LEU A 7 6.17 6.24 -19.46
N SER A 8 5.21 6.68 -20.28
CA SER A 8 4.31 7.77 -19.93
C SER A 8 3.47 7.43 -18.69
N LYS A 9 2.95 8.47 -18.03
CA LYS A 9 2.19 8.32 -16.78
C LYS A 9 0.98 7.39 -16.93
N ASP A 10 0.32 7.44 -18.08
CA ASP A 10 -0.89 6.66 -18.34
C ASP A 10 -0.61 5.19 -18.61
N GLU A 11 0.45 4.89 -19.36
CA GLU A 11 0.92 3.52 -19.59
C GLU A 11 1.37 2.87 -18.28
N ARG A 12 2.08 3.62 -17.42
CA ARG A 12 2.48 3.15 -16.09
C ARG A 12 1.28 2.86 -15.20
N LYS A 13 0.22 3.67 -15.29
CA LYS A 13 -1.03 3.45 -14.55
C LYS A 13 -1.78 2.23 -15.09
N LYS A 14 -1.91 2.08 -16.41
CA LYS A 14 -2.59 0.95 -17.06
C LYS A 14 -1.91 -0.38 -16.68
N THR A 15 -0.59 -0.46 -16.82
CA THR A 15 0.20 -1.65 -16.46
C THR A 15 0.08 -2.00 -14.97
N LYS A 16 0.19 -1.02 -14.05
CA LYS A 16 -0.02 -1.25 -12.61
C LYS A 16 -1.44 -1.67 -12.26
N ARG A 17 -2.46 -1.15 -12.96
CA ARG A 17 -3.86 -1.57 -12.76
C ARG A 17 -4.07 -3.00 -13.22
N ALA A 18 -3.54 -3.37 -14.39
CA ALA A 18 -3.60 -4.73 -14.91
C ALA A 18 -2.91 -5.73 -13.97
N SER A 19 -1.72 -5.42 -13.46
CA SER A 19 -1.03 -6.31 -12.50
C SER A 19 -1.80 -6.45 -11.18
N ARG A 20 -2.36 -5.36 -10.65
CA ARG A 20 -3.22 -5.41 -9.45
C ARG A 20 -4.48 -6.24 -9.67
N LYS A 21 -5.09 -6.18 -10.86
CA LYS A 21 -6.26 -6.99 -11.22
C LYS A 21 -5.90 -8.48 -11.27
N LYS A 22 -4.79 -8.83 -11.91
CA LYS A 22 -4.25 -10.21 -11.95
C LYS A 22 -3.97 -10.74 -10.54
N ILE A 23 -3.26 -9.99 -9.70
CA ILE A 23 -2.96 -10.38 -8.31
C ILE A 23 -4.24 -10.58 -7.49
N LYS A 24 -5.27 -9.73 -7.68
CA LYS A 24 -6.53 -9.89 -6.96
C LYS A 24 -7.26 -11.19 -7.33
N ALA A 25 -7.14 -11.63 -8.58
CA ALA A 25 -7.74 -12.87 -9.05
C ALA A 25 -6.91 -14.11 -8.64
N GLU A 26 -5.59 -14.07 -8.83
CA GLU A 26 -4.69 -15.21 -8.53
C GLU A 26 -4.45 -15.42 -7.03
N LYS A 27 -4.30 -14.33 -6.27
CA LYS A 27 -3.94 -14.34 -4.84
C LYS A 27 -4.81 -13.35 -4.07
N PRO A 28 -6.12 -13.66 -3.91
CA PRO A 28 -7.01 -12.81 -3.14
C PRO A 28 -6.50 -12.69 -1.70
N LYS A 29 -6.47 -11.46 -1.18
CA LYS A 29 -6.10 -11.21 0.22
C LYS A 29 -7.19 -11.79 1.11
N LYS A 30 -6.77 -12.51 2.16
CA LYS A 30 -7.68 -13.00 3.20
C LYS A 30 -8.53 -11.83 3.74
N PRO A 31 -9.81 -12.09 4.09
CA PRO A 31 -10.61 -11.13 4.82
C PRO A 31 -9.90 -10.72 6.12
N ARG A 32 -10.21 -9.53 6.63
CA ARG A 32 -9.58 -9.06 7.87
C ARG A 32 -10.32 -9.67 9.05
N ASP A 33 -9.60 -10.32 9.95
CA ASP A 33 -10.15 -10.86 11.21
C ASP A 33 -10.40 -9.76 12.27
N TYR A 34 -10.14 -8.50 11.94
CA TYR A 34 -10.22 -7.37 12.86
C TYR A 34 -10.78 -6.13 12.17
N ALA A 35 -11.52 -5.32 12.93
CA ALA A 35 -12.09 -4.08 12.43
C ALA A 35 -10.99 -3.16 11.89
N ARG A 36 -11.25 -2.45 10.79
CA ARG A 36 -10.29 -1.49 10.22
C ARG A 36 -9.89 -0.47 11.30
N GLY A 37 -8.58 -0.29 11.49
CA GLY A 37 -8.07 0.66 12.47
C GLY A 37 -7.86 0.12 13.89
N SER A 38 -8.43 -1.03 14.26
CA SER A 38 -8.28 -1.60 15.61
C SER A 38 -6.83 -1.97 15.95
N LYS A 39 -6.08 -2.54 15.00
CA LYS A 39 -4.65 -2.85 15.15
C LYS A 39 -3.71 -1.66 14.86
N LYS A 40 -4.22 -0.43 14.71
CA LYS A 40 -3.33 0.74 14.61
C LYS A 40 -2.57 0.88 15.93
N ARG A 41 -1.24 0.93 15.87
CA ARG A 41 -0.42 1.21 17.06
C ARG A 41 -0.86 2.55 17.64
N LYS A 42 -1.49 2.53 18.82
CA LYS A 42 -1.67 3.74 19.63
C LYS A 42 -0.28 4.18 20.06
N VAL A 43 0.36 5.04 19.28
CA VAL A 43 1.62 5.66 19.68
C VAL A 43 1.39 6.35 21.02
N LYS A 44 2.15 5.95 22.05
CA LYS A 44 2.17 6.67 23.33
C LYS A 44 2.52 8.13 23.02
N LYS A 45 1.80 9.07 23.65
CA LYS A 45 1.92 10.53 23.41
C LYS A 45 3.37 11.03 23.44
N LEU A 46 4.26 10.34 24.16
CA LEU A 46 5.69 10.67 24.30
C LEU A 46 6.47 10.75 22.96
N ALA A 47 6.00 10.12 21.89
CA ALA A 47 6.65 10.17 20.57
C ALA A 47 5.99 11.13 19.56
N ARG A 48 4.82 11.72 19.89
CA ARG A 48 4.22 12.78 19.07
C ARG A 48 4.88 14.11 19.45
N GLY A 49 5.96 14.46 18.76
CA GLY A 49 6.56 15.79 18.90
C GLY A 49 7.89 15.86 19.64
N GLN A 50 8.56 14.73 19.94
CA GLN A 50 10.00 14.80 20.14
C GLN A 50 10.66 15.08 18.79
N ALA A 51 10.73 16.37 18.42
CA ALA A 51 11.80 16.85 17.57
C ALA A 51 13.09 16.52 18.33
N LYS A 52 13.90 15.62 17.78
CA LYS A 52 15.28 15.45 18.23
C LYS A 52 15.96 16.80 17.96
N ARG A 53 16.11 17.64 18.99
CA ARG A 53 17.21 18.59 19.02
C ARG A 53 18.47 17.80 19.37
#